data_AF-A0A2D4N0Z5-F1
#
_entry.id   AF-A0A2D4N0Z5-F1
#
_cell.length_a   1.000
_cell.length_b   1.000
_cell.length_c   1.000
_cell.angle_alpha   90.00
_cell.angle_beta   90.00
_cell.angle_gamma   90.00
#
_symmetry.space_group_name_H-M   'P 1'
#
loop_
_entity.id
_entity.type
_entity.pdbx_description
1 polymer ?
#
loop_
_entity_poly.entity_id
_entity_poly.type
_entity_poly.pdbx_seq_one_letter_code
_entity_poly.pdbx_strand_id
1 'polypeptide(L)'
;MIQQSQNEFDSSVEKAEDWMKTIQERLRINDNTKGPRSALEARLRDTEKICALEPEGRLKMDLVLMKADALLQCISEEQKHEILSRLKDVKAMWEETAIYITHCHSRIEWVWLHWSEYLKAQDEFYTWLHNMKVTLEPDIE
;
A
#
# COMPACT_ATOMS: atom_id res chain seq x y z
N MET A 1 -16.84 4.33 -34.85
CA MET A 1 -15.46 3.92 -34.52
C MET A 1 -14.88 4.81 -33.43
N ILE A 2 -14.70 6.12 -33.66
CA ILE A 2 -14.13 7.06 -32.67
C ILE A 2 -14.91 7.08 -31.33
N GLN A 3 -16.24 7.19 -31.36
CA GLN A 3 -17.05 7.19 -30.14
C GLN A 3 -16.90 5.92 -29.30
N GLN A 4 -16.74 4.76 -29.95
CA GLN A 4 -16.53 3.50 -29.25
C GLN A 4 -15.15 3.48 -28.58
N SER A 5 -14.10 3.88 -29.30
CA SER A 5 -12.74 3.98 -28.74
C SER A 5 -12.65 4.98 -27.58
N GLN A 6 -13.38 6.10 -27.67
CA GLN A 6 -13.49 7.08 -26.59
C GLN A 6 -14.13 6.46 -25.34
N ASN A 7 -15.29 5.81 -25.49
CA ASN A 7 -15.99 5.15 -24.38
C ASN A 7 -15.13 4.04 -23.74
N GLU A 8 -14.39 3.27 -24.54
CA GLU A 8 -13.50 2.23 -24.05
C GLU A 8 -12.32 2.80 -23.25
N PHE A 9 -11.73 3.91 -23.71
CA PHE A 9 -10.70 4.63 -22.97
C PHE A 9 -11.28 5.20 -21.66
N ASP A 10 -12.42 5.87 -21.71
CA ASP A 10 -13.05 6.47 -20.53
C ASP A 10 -13.35 5.44 -19.45
N SER A 11 -13.95 4.30 -19.84
CA SER A 11 -14.21 3.20 -18.91
C SER A 11 -12.93 2.57 -18.35
N SER A 12 -11.85 2.50 -19.14
CA SER A 12 -10.58 1.98 -18.64
C SER A 12 -9.95 2.90 -17.59
N VAL A 13 -10.02 4.22 -17.79
CA VAL A 13 -9.51 5.23 -16.84
C VAL A 13 -10.33 5.17 -15.56
N GLU A 14 -11.66 5.21 -15.64
CA GLU A 14 -12.55 5.13 -14.49
C GLU A 14 -12.25 3.89 -13.62
N LYS A 15 -12.14 2.70 -14.24
CA LYS A 15 -11.81 1.46 -13.52
C LYS A 15 -10.44 1.48 -12.85
N ALA A 16 -9.45 2.10 -13.48
CA ALA A 16 -8.12 2.25 -12.89
C ALA A 16 -8.17 3.21 -11.70
N GLU A 17 -8.88 4.33 -11.85
CA GLU A 17 -9.03 5.32 -10.78
C GLU A 17 -9.78 4.79 -9.57
N ASP A 18 -10.90 4.10 -9.79
CA ASP A 18 -11.70 3.52 -8.71
C ASP A 18 -10.93 2.46 -7.93
N TRP A 19 -10.16 1.64 -8.64
CA TRP A 19 -9.26 0.67 -8.01
C TRP A 19 -8.22 1.39 -7.14
N MET A 20 -7.55 2.43 -7.67
CA MET A 20 -6.55 3.20 -6.93
C MET A 20 -7.14 3.89 -5.70
N LYS A 21 -8.30 4.56 -5.83
CA LYS A 21 -9.02 5.18 -4.70
C LYS A 21 -9.36 4.16 -3.62
N THR A 22 -9.81 2.97 -4.03
CA THR A 22 -10.10 1.86 -3.10
C THR A 22 -8.84 1.40 -2.36
N ILE A 23 -7.71 1.26 -3.06
CA ILE A 23 -6.44 0.90 -2.45
C ILE A 23 -5.94 1.99 -1.50
N GLN A 24 -5.99 3.27 -1.91
CA GLN A 24 -5.58 4.40 -1.10
C GLN A 24 -6.39 4.52 0.20
N GLU A 25 -7.71 4.27 0.16
CA GLU A 25 -8.54 4.26 1.38
C GLU A 25 -8.15 3.11 2.32
N ARG A 26 -7.91 1.91 1.78
CA ARG A 26 -7.43 0.78 2.58
C ARG A 26 -6.06 1.05 3.19
N LEU A 27 -5.17 1.71 2.47
CA LEU A 27 -3.87 2.14 2.99
C LEU A 27 -4.04 3.16 4.11
N ARG A 28 -4.89 4.17 3.94
CA ARG A 28 -5.16 5.20 4.97
C ARG A 28 -5.62 4.59 6.31
N ILE A 29 -6.42 3.53 6.27
CA ILE A 29 -6.86 2.81 7.47
C ILE A 29 -5.68 2.06 8.15
N ASN A 30 -4.82 1.46 7.34
CA ASN A 30 -3.71 0.63 7.81
C ASN A 30 -2.44 1.42 8.18
N ASP A 31 -2.29 2.64 7.69
CA ASP A 31 -1.11 3.49 7.85
C ASP A 31 -1.04 4.15 9.24
N ASN A 32 -1.16 3.32 10.27
CA ASN A 32 -1.18 3.68 11.67
C ASN A 32 -0.26 2.75 12.48
N THR A 33 0.72 3.35 13.15
CA THR A 33 1.74 2.64 13.92
C THR A 33 1.43 2.55 15.42
N LYS A 34 0.23 2.96 15.86
CA LYS A 34 -0.17 2.92 17.28
C LYS A 34 -0.83 1.60 17.66
N GLY A 35 -0.63 1.18 18.91
CA GLY A 35 -1.31 0.05 19.53
C GLY A 35 -0.36 -1.09 19.92
N PRO A 36 -0.90 -2.20 20.45
CA PRO A 36 -0.12 -3.36 20.83
C PRO A 36 0.47 -4.09 19.61
N ARG A 37 1.43 -4.99 19.85
CA ARG A 37 2.08 -5.80 18.79
C ARG A 37 1.06 -6.50 17.88
N SER A 38 0.03 -7.10 18.47
CA SER A 38 -0.99 -7.85 17.73
C SER A 38 -1.78 -6.97 16.77
N ALA A 39 -2.01 -5.70 17.11
CA ALA A 39 -2.66 -4.75 16.22
C ALA A 39 -1.76 -4.37 15.03
N LEU A 40 -0.45 -4.16 15.28
CA LEU A 40 0.53 -3.94 14.23
C LEU A 40 0.65 -5.16 13.30
N GLU A 41 0.64 -6.37 13.86
CA GLU A 41 0.71 -7.61 13.09
C GLU A 41 -0.53 -7.82 12.20
N ALA A 42 -1.71 -7.46 12.70
CA ALA A 42 -2.94 -7.49 11.90
C ALA A 42 -2.86 -6.54 10.70
N ARG A 43 -2.40 -5.30 10.94
CA ARG A 43 -2.18 -4.31 9.85
C ARG A 43 -1.10 -4.76 8.89
N LEU A 44 -0.02 -5.37 9.37
CA LEU A 44 1.05 -5.91 8.52
C LEU A 44 0.46 -6.91 7.52
N ARG A 45 -0.30 -7.90 8.00
CA ARG A 45 -1.02 -8.86 7.14
C ARG A 45 -1.96 -8.19 6.15
N ASP A 46 -2.67 -7.14 6.55
CA ASP A 46 -3.56 -6.42 5.64
C ASP A 46 -2.79 -5.62 4.58
N THR A 47 -1.65 -5.02 4.92
CA THR A 47 -0.76 -4.38 3.94
C THR A 47 -0.11 -5.38 2.99
N GLU A 48 0.27 -6.57 3.44
CA GLU A 48 0.76 -7.66 2.56
C GLU A 48 -0.29 -8.05 1.51
N LYS A 49 -1.57 -8.14 1.92
CA LYS A 49 -2.68 -8.38 0.98
C LYS A 49 -2.85 -7.22 -0.01
N ILE A 50 -2.58 -5.98 0.40
CA ILE A 50 -2.62 -4.83 -0.51
C ILE A 50 -1.45 -4.90 -1.51
N CYS A 51 -0.23 -5.18 -1.05
CA CYS A 51 0.94 -5.37 -1.92
C CYS A 51 0.69 -6.46 -2.98
N ALA A 52 0.03 -7.56 -2.60
CA ALA A 52 -0.32 -8.64 -3.52
C ALA A 52 -1.29 -8.22 -4.65
N LEU A 53 -2.00 -7.09 -4.50
CA LEU A 53 -2.91 -6.56 -5.52
C LEU A 53 -2.22 -5.59 -6.50
N GLU A 54 -1.00 -5.15 -6.23
CA GLU A 54 -0.26 -4.22 -7.10
C GLU A 54 -0.15 -4.72 -8.58
N PRO A 55 0.05 -6.02 -8.87
CA PRO A 55 0.00 -6.52 -10.25
C PRO A 55 -1.35 -6.29 -10.94
N GLU A 56 -2.47 -6.34 -10.22
CA GLU A 56 -3.80 -6.06 -10.75
C GLU A 56 -3.94 -4.58 -11.17
N GLY A 57 -3.37 -3.67 -10.38
CA GLY A 57 -3.30 -2.24 -10.70
C GLY A 57 -2.46 -1.96 -11.95
N ARG A 58 -1.29 -2.63 -12.07
CA ARG A 58 -0.47 -2.57 -13.29
C ARG A 58 -1.25 -2.97 -14.54
N LEU A 59 -1.97 -4.09 -14.49
CA LEU A 59 -2.79 -4.56 -15.62
C LEU A 59 -3.88 -3.56 -16.02
N LYS A 60 -4.47 -2.83 -15.05
CA LYS A 60 -5.42 -1.75 -15.36
C LYS A 60 -4.74 -0.58 -16.06
N MET A 61 -3.55 -0.20 -15.63
CA MET A 61 -2.76 0.86 -16.29
C MET A 61 -2.34 0.46 -17.71
N ASP A 62 -1.93 -0.79 -17.92
CA ASP A 62 -1.60 -1.31 -19.25
C ASP A 62 -2.83 -1.26 -20.18
N LEU A 63 -4.01 -1.58 -19.66
CA LEU A 63 -5.26 -1.47 -20.40
C LEU A 63 -5.58 -0.01 -20.78
N VAL A 64 -5.40 0.93 -19.85
CA VAL A 64 -5.57 2.38 -20.12
C VAL A 64 -4.66 2.83 -21.25
N LEU A 65 -3.38 2.46 -21.19
CA LEU A 65 -2.39 2.80 -22.23
C LEU A 65 -2.79 2.23 -23.59
N MET A 66 -3.16 0.94 -23.64
CA MET A 66 -3.58 0.27 -24.87
C MET A 66 -4.82 0.95 -25.49
N LYS A 67 -5.81 1.34 -24.68
CA LYS A 67 -7.01 2.04 -25.17
C LYS A 67 -6.72 3.46 -25.63
N ALA A 68 -5.83 4.15 -24.95
CA ALA A 68 -5.39 5.48 -25.36
C ALA A 68 -4.65 5.47 -26.70
N ASP A 69 -3.73 4.52 -26.90
CA ASP A 69 -2.98 4.39 -28.16
C ASP A 69 -3.92 4.16 -29.35
N ALA A 70 -4.93 3.30 -29.20
CA ALA A 70 -5.94 3.06 -30.22
C ALA A 70 -6.78 4.32 -30.52
N LEU A 71 -7.15 5.08 -29.49
CA LEU A 71 -7.92 6.31 -29.62
C LEU A 71 -7.12 7.44 -30.28
N LEU A 72 -5.86 7.61 -29.90
CA LEU A 72 -4.95 8.65 -30.43
C LEU A 72 -4.72 8.50 -31.95
N GLN A 73 -4.86 7.30 -32.51
CA GLN A 73 -4.79 7.08 -33.97
C GLN A 73 -6.00 7.60 -34.74
N CYS A 74 -7.12 7.88 -34.06
CA CYS A 74 -8.40 8.16 -34.71
C CYS A 74 -8.92 9.60 -34.52
N ILE A 75 -8.25 10.43 -33.70
CA ILE A 75 -8.73 11.76 -33.27
C ILE A 75 -7.87 12.92 -33.80
N SER A 76 -8.42 14.14 -33.77
CA SER A 76 -7.70 15.36 -34.20
C SER A 76 -6.62 15.78 -33.19
N GLU A 77 -5.65 16.60 -33.62
CA GLU A 77 -4.56 17.09 -32.75
C GLU A 77 -5.07 17.83 -31.50
N GLU A 78 -6.14 18.62 -31.62
CA GLU A 78 -6.75 19.32 -30.49
C GLU A 78 -7.30 18.34 -29.44
N GLN A 79 -7.93 17.25 -29.89
CA GLN A 79 -8.45 16.19 -29.01
C GLN A 79 -7.32 15.34 -28.42
N LYS A 80 -6.20 15.16 -29.13
CA LYS A 80 -5.04 14.42 -28.60
C LYS A 80 -4.48 15.06 -27.33
N HIS A 81 -4.45 16.40 -27.26
CA HIS A 81 -3.95 17.10 -26.07
C HIS A 81 -4.76 16.74 -24.81
N GLU A 82 -6.09 16.65 -24.92
CA GLU A 82 -6.97 16.25 -23.82
C GLU A 82 -6.69 14.82 -23.35
N ILE A 83 -6.58 13.87 -24.28
CA ILE A 83 -6.27 12.47 -23.96
C ILE A 83 -4.89 12.33 -23.31
N LEU A 84 -3.88 13.05 -23.80
CA LEU A 84 -2.54 13.05 -23.22
C LEU A 84 -2.52 13.66 -21.81
N SER A 85 -3.32 14.70 -21.55
CA SER A 85 -3.46 15.26 -20.20
C SER A 85 -4.06 14.23 -19.24
N ARG A 86 -5.15 13.56 -19.63
CA ARG A 86 -5.78 12.52 -18.80
C ARG A 86 -4.84 11.34 -18.54
N LEU A 87 -4.06 10.95 -19.54
CA LEU A 87 -3.01 9.93 -19.37
C LEU A 87 -1.94 10.36 -18.36
N LYS A 88 -1.56 11.63 -18.35
CA LYS A 88 -0.60 12.16 -17.37
C LYS A 88 -1.18 12.08 -15.96
N ASP A 89 -2.43 12.47 -15.78
CA ASP A 89 -3.08 12.51 -14.47
C ASP A 89 -3.25 11.10 -13.87
N VAL A 90 -3.75 10.14 -14.67
CA VAL A 90 -3.92 8.75 -14.20
C VAL A 90 -2.58 8.06 -13.92
N LYS A 91 -1.52 8.37 -14.69
CA LYS A 91 -0.16 7.89 -14.41
C LYS A 91 0.40 8.45 -13.10
N ALA A 92 0.22 9.75 -12.86
CA ALA A 92 0.65 10.38 -11.63
C ALA A 92 -0.05 9.76 -10.41
N MET A 93 -1.36 9.53 -10.50
CA MET A 93 -2.10 8.87 -9.42
C MET A 93 -1.65 7.42 -9.20
N TRP A 94 -1.29 6.70 -10.27
CA TRP A 94 -0.71 5.36 -10.15
C TRP A 94 0.64 5.36 -9.44
N GLU A 95 1.54 6.27 -9.81
CA GLU A 95 2.85 6.41 -9.17
C GLU A 95 2.69 6.74 -7.68
N GLU A 96 1.81 7.69 -7.34
CA GLU A 96 1.49 8.01 -5.95
C GLU A 96 0.95 6.79 -5.19
N THR A 97 0.03 6.04 -5.80
CA THR A 97 -0.56 4.83 -5.20
C THR A 97 0.50 3.75 -4.97
N ALA A 98 1.34 3.47 -5.96
CA ALA A 98 2.40 2.45 -5.87
C ALA A 98 3.45 2.80 -4.80
N ILE A 99 3.84 4.08 -4.72
CA ILE A 99 4.70 4.59 -3.65
C ILE A 99 4.02 4.42 -2.30
N TYR A 100 2.72 4.75 -2.19
CA TYR A 100 2.00 4.66 -0.92
C TYR A 100 1.87 3.21 -0.43
N ILE A 101 1.61 2.25 -1.33
CA ILE A 101 1.60 0.81 -1.01
C ILE A 101 2.92 0.42 -0.33
N THR A 102 4.04 0.74 -0.98
CA THR A 102 5.39 0.39 -0.50
C THR A 102 5.70 1.07 0.83
N HIS A 103 5.44 2.38 0.91
CA HIS A 103 5.72 3.17 2.11
C HIS A 103 4.93 2.66 3.32
N CYS A 104 3.61 2.47 3.16
CA CYS A 104 2.74 2.01 4.24
C CYS A 104 3.20 0.64 4.75
N HIS A 105 3.49 -0.30 3.85
CA HIS A 105 3.94 -1.64 4.23
C HIS A 105 5.26 -1.60 4.99
N SER A 106 6.30 -0.98 4.42
CA SER A 106 7.63 -0.91 5.06
C SER A 106 7.58 -0.19 6.40
N ARG A 107 6.74 0.85 6.54
CA ARG A 107 6.59 1.59 7.81
C ARG A 107 5.98 0.72 8.90
N ILE A 108 4.92 -0.04 8.58
CA ILE A 108 4.27 -0.95 9.54
C ILE A 108 5.18 -2.11 9.90
N GLU A 109 5.86 -2.71 8.92
CA GLU A 109 6.83 -3.80 9.13
C GLU A 109 7.96 -3.35 10.07
N TRP A 110 8.54 -2.16 9.82
CA TRP A 110 9.61 -1.61 10.64
C TRP A 110 9.19 -1.43 12.09
N VAL A 111 8.03 -0.80 12.35
CA VAL A 111 7.55 -0.60 13.74
C VAL A 111 7.23 -1.92 14.41
N TRP A 112 6.61 -2.86 13.68
CA TRP A 112 6.32 -4.19 14.21
C TRP A 112 7.60 -4.93 14.61
N LEU A 113 8.66 -4.89 13.80
CA LEU A 113 9.95 -5.52 14.11
C LEU A 113 10.58 -4.90 15.37
N HIS A 114 10.68 -3.57 15.45
CA HIS A 114 11.28 -2.90 16.61
C HIS A 114 10.49 -3.15 17.89
N TRP A 115 9.16 -3.17 17.78
CA TRP A 115 8.30 -3.50 18.92
C TRP A 115 8.47 -4.97 19.34
N SER A 116 8.73 -5.86 18.39
CA SER A 116 9.03 -7.27 18.64
C SER A 116 10.33 -7.45 19.42
N GLU A 117 11.37 -6.73 19.01
CA GLU A 117 12.68 -6.72 19.68
C GLU A 117 12.59 -6.13 21.09
N TYR A 118 11.85 -5.03 21.25
CA TYR A 118 11.61 -4.43 22.55
C TYR A 118 10.96 -5.40 23.53
N LEU A 119 9.90 -6.10 23.12
CA LEU A 119 9.20 -7.06 23.99
C LEU A 119 10.11 -8.23 24.38
N LYS A 120 10.97 -8.68 23.47
CA LYS A 120 11.97 -9.71 23.79
C LYS A 120 12.98 -9.21 24.81
N ALA A 121 13.55 -8.02 24.63
CA ALA A 121 14.50 -7.44 25.57
C ALA A 121 13.87 -7.19 26.94
N GLN A 122 12.60 -6.78 26.98
CA GLN A 122 11.83 -6.63 28.20
C GLN A 122 11.68 -7.96 28.95
N ASP A 123 11.32 -9.04 28.25
CA ASP A 123 11.16 -10.38 28.83
C ASP A 123 12.49 -10.92 29.40
N GLU A 124 13.59 -10.75 28.64
CA GLU A 124 14.93 -11.10 29.09
C GLU A 124 15.33 -10.33 30.36
N PHE A 125 15.04 -9.02 30.40
CA PHE A 125 15.30 -8.18 31.57
C PHE A 125 14.50 -8.63 32.80
N TYR A 126 13.21 -8.92 32.64
CA TYR A 126 12.38 -9.38 33.76
C TYR A 126 12.80 -10.76 34.26
N THR A 127 13.18 -11.66 33.37
CA THR A 127 13.74 -12.97 33.71
C THR A 127 15.04 -12.82 34.51
N TRP A 128 15.95 -11.97 34.05
CA TRP A 128 17.19 -11.67 34.77
C TRP A 128 16.89 -11.08 36.16
N LEU A 129 15.99 -10.11 36.25
CA LEU A 129 15.62 -9.47 37.51
C LEU A 129 15.01 -10.48 38.50
N HIS A 130 14.16 -11.38 38.02
CA HIS A 130 13.58 -12.43 38.85
C HIS A 130 14.66 -13.37 39.39
N ASN A 131 15.56 -13.86 38.53
CA ASN A 131 16.65 -14.73 38.93
C ASN A 131 17.57 -14.05 39.96
N MET A 132 17.88 -12.78 39.78
CA MET A 132 18.69 -12.02 40.74
C MET A 132 18.01 -11.87 42.10
N LYS A 133 16.68 -11.65 42.13
CA LYS A 133 15.94 -11.61 43.40
C LYS A 133 16.02 -12.94 44.14
N VAL A 134 15.79 -14.06 43.44
CA VAL A 134 15.87 -15.41 44.03
C VAL A 134 17.28 -15.69 44.55
N THR A 135 18.34 -15.35 43.80
CA THR A 135 19.73 -15.54 44.24
C THR A 135 20.10 -14.71 45.48
N LEU A 136 19.47 -13.54 45.65
CA LEU A 136 19.75 -12.62 46.75
C LEU A 136 18.79 -12.79 47.94
N GLU A 137 17.79 -13.68 47.85
CA GLU A 137 16.95 -14.01 49.00
C GLU A 137 17.80 -14.72 50.07
N PRO A 138 17.86 -14.20 51.30
CA PRO A 138 18.63 -14.83 52.35
C PRO A 138 18.00 -16.19 52.71
N ASP A 139 18.83 -17.21 52.89
CA ASP A 139 18.41 -18.46 53.54
C ASP A 139 17.91 -18.11 54.95
N ILE A 140 16.59 -18.11 55.13
CA ILE A 140 15.99 -17.98 56.45
C ILE A 140 16.04 -19.37 57.09
N GLU A 141 17.14 -19.65 57.80
CA GLU A 141 17.22 -20.73 58.80
C GLU A 141 16.50 -20.36 60.09
#